data_AF-A0A096LU41-F1
#
_entry.id   AF-A0A096LU41-F1
#
_cell.length_a   1.000
_cell.length_b   1.000
_cell.length_c   1.000
_cell.angle_alpha   90.00
_cell.angle_beta   90.00
_cell.angle_gamma   90.00
#
_symmetry.space_group_name_H-M   'P 1'
#
loop_
_entity.id
_entity.type
_entity.pdbx_description
1 polymer ?
#
loop_
_entity_poly.entity_id
_entity_poly.type
_entity_poly.pdbx_seq_one_letter_code
_entity_poly.pdbx_strand_id
1 'polypeptide(L)'
;MHEAWTAGKEELLSQKDYESASLKEIRALMRKHEAFESDLAAHQDRVEQIAAIAQELNELDYHDAATVNARCQGICDQWDNLGTLTQKRRDALERVEKLWETIDQLYLEFAKRAAPFNNWMDGAMEDLQDMFIVHSIEEIQSLITAHDQFKATLPEADKERMATVGIHNEILKIAQTYGIKLSGINPYTNLSQQDINTKWETVKHLVPLRDQMLQEEVARQQGNERLRRQFAAQANIIGPWIQTKMEEISHVSVDIAGSLEEQMNSLKQYEQNIINYKSNIDKLEGDHQLSQESLIFDNKHTNYTMEHVRVGWEQLLTTIARTINEVENQILTRDAKGISQEQLNEFRASFNHFDRKRNGMMDPDDFRACLISMGYDLGEVEFARIMTLVDPNNTGVVTFQAFIDFMTRETAETDTAEQVMASFKILASDKNYITVDELRRELPPEQAEYCISRMTRYIGADAAPGALDYISFSSALYGESDL
;
A
#
# COMPACT_ATOMS: atom_id res chain seq x y z
N MET A 1 -75.64 64.21 33.07
CA MET A 1 -75.31 62.94 32.35
C MET A 1 -74.04 63.05 31.49
N HIS A 2 -73.79 64.17 30.79
CA HIS A 2 -72.54 64.34 30.02
C HIS A 2 -71.28 64.34 30.90
N GLU A 3 -71.24 65.22 31.89
CA GLU A 3 -70.13 65.33 32.86
C GLU A 3 -69.89 64.03 33.66
N ALA A 4 -70.95 63.24 33.88
CA ALA A 4 -70.85 61.94 34.55
C ALA A 4 -70.19 60.87 33.65
N TRP A 5 -70.33 61.00 32.33
CA TRP A 5 -69.70 60.09 31.36
C TRP A 5 -68.25 60.50 31.07
N THR A 6 -67.93 61.80 31.07
CA THR A 6 -66.54 62.29 30.87
C THR A 6 -65.63 62.07 32.07
N ALA A 7 -66.20 61.89 33.27
CA ALA A 7 -65.45 61.63 34.50
C ALA A 7 -64.47 60.44 34.36
N GLY A 8 -63.17 60.69 34.59
CA GLY A 8 -62.10 59.69 34.52
C GLY A 8 -61.60 59.32 33.12
N LYS A 9 -62.27 59.77 32.05
CA LYS A 9 -61.85 59.45 30.66
C LYS A 9 -60.55 60.15 30.27
N GLU A 10 -60.33 61.39 30.69
CA GLU A 10 -59.07 62.12 30.44
C GLU A 10 -57.87 61.44 31.10
N GLU A 11 -58.05 60.93 32.32
CA GLU A 11 -57.01 60.19 33.05
C GLU A 11 -56.69 58.88 32.32
N LEU A 12 -57.71 58.11 31.91
CA LEU A 12 -57.55 56.90 31.11
C LEU A 12 -56.78 57.16 29.81
N LEU A 13 -57.14 58.21 29.07
CA LEU A 13 -56.49 58.57 27.81
C LEU A 13 -55.03 59.02 28.00
N SER A 14 -54.71 59.57 29.18
CA SER A 14 -53.36 60.03 29.52
C SER A 14 -52.43 58.91 30.00
N GLN A 15 -52.94 57.70 30.24
CA GLN A 15 -52.12 56.55 30.64
C GLN A 15 -51.14 56.14 29.54
N LYS A 16 -49.96 55.66 29.96
CA LYS A 16 -48.87 55.19 29.09
C LYS A 16 -48.64 53.69 29.23
N ASP A 17 -49.72 52.95 29.49
CA ASP A 17 -49.77 51.49 29.60
C ASP A 17 -49.20 50.77 28.37
N TYR A 18 -49.26 51.39 27.19
CA TYR A 18 -48.67 50.90 25.96
C TYR A 18 -47.13 50.88 25.93
N GLU A 19 -46.43 51.66 26.76
CA GLU A 19 -44.95 51.70 26.74
C GLU A 19 -44.33 50.40 27.27
N SER A 20 -45.04 49.66 28.13
CA SER A 20 -44.58 48.38 28.71
C SER A 20 -45.32 47.15 28.17
N ALA A 21 -46.24 47.33 27.24
CA ALA A 21 -47.09 46.26 26.73
C ALA A 21 -46.38 45.43 25.66
N SER A 22 -46.63 44.12 25.69
CA SER A 22 -46.27 43.18 24.62
C SER A 22 -47.13 43.38 23.37
N LEU A 23 -46.72 42.83 22.23
CA LEU A 23 -47.48 42.91 20.98
C LEU A 23 -48.96 42.47 21.13
N LYS A 24 -49.22 41.40 21.90
CA LYS A 24 -50.59 40.92 22.15
C LYS A 24 -51.40 41.93 22.98
N GLU A 25 -50.76 42.54 23.98
CA GLU A 25 -51.39 43.53 24.85
C GLU A 25 -51.66 44.83 24.09
N ILE A 26 -50.71 45.30 23.25
CA ILE A 26 -50.90 46.46 22.37
C ILE A 26 -52.08 46.27 21.44
N ARG A 27 -52.19 45.12 20.77
CA ARG A 27 -53.34 44.79 19.91
C ARG A 27 -54.67 44.78 20.68
N ALA A 28 -54.65 44.35 21.93
CA ALA A 28 -55.83 44.41 22.79
C ALA A 28 -56.17 45.84 23.21
N LEU A 29 -55.17 46.67 23.52
CA LEU A 29 -55.34 48.09 23.83
C LEU A 29 -55.87 48.87 22.62
N MET A 30 -55.39 48.59 21.42
CA MET A 30 -55.89 49.16 20.17
C MET A 30 -57.39 48.89 19.98
N ARG A 31 -57.84 47.63 20.08
CA ARG A 31 -59.28 47.31 19.98
C ARG A 31 -60.12 47.97 21.06
N LYS A 32 -59.60 48.08 22.30
CA LYS A 32 -60.29 48.80 23.37
C LYS A 32 -60.39 50.30 23.06
N HIS A 33 -59.35 50.87 22.46
CA HIS A 33 -59.32 52.26 22.05
C HIS A 33 -60.28 52.54 20.87
N GLU A 34 -60.37 51.65 19.87
CA GLU A 34 -61.37 51.73 18.79
C GLU A 34 -62.81 51.69 19.34
N ALA A 35 -63.08 50.83 20.33
CA ALA A 35 -64.38 50.79 20.99
C ALA A 35 -64.68 52.10 21.75
N PHE A 36 -63.67 52.70 22.38
CA PHE A 36 -63.78 54.00 23.01
C PHE A 36 -64.04 55.12 21.99
N GLU A 37 -63.38 55.10 20.84
CA GLU A 37 -63.60 56.08 19.75
C GLU A 37 -65.02 56.00 19.20
N SER A 38 -65.57 54.80 19.06
CA SER A 38 -66.97 54.59 18.67
C SER A 38 -67.95 55.14 19.72
N ASP A 39 -67.71 54.86 21.01
CA ASP A 39 -68.49 55.42 22.12
C ASP A 39 -68.41 56.96 22.16
N LEU A 40 -67.21 57.51 21.98
CA LEU A 40 -66.99 58.96 21.87
C LEU A 40 -67.77 59.56 20.70
N ALA A 41 -67.71 58.97 19.51
CA ALA A 41 -68.46 59.44 18.35
C ALA A 41 -69.98 59.42 18.57
N ALA A 42 -70.52 58.41 19.26
CA ALA A 42 -71.95 58.33 19.59
C ALA A 42 -72.43 59.45 20.54
N HIS A 43 -71.51 60.05 21.31
CA HIS A 43 -71.82 61.14 22.23
C HIS A 43 -71.70 62.54 21.60
N GLN A 44 -71.20 62.65 20.35
CA GLN A 44 -71.04 63.91 19.61
C GLN A 44 -72.35 64.68 19.47
N ASP A 45 -73.40 64.03 18.96
CA ASP A 45 -74.73 64.63 18.76
C ASP A 45 -75.31 65.21 20.07
N ARG A 46 -75.05 64.57 21.21
CA ARG A 46 -75.47 65.08 22.51
C ARG A 46 -74.76 66.39 22.89
N VAL A 47 -73.48 66.52 22.57
CA VAL A 47 -72.73 67.76 22.83
C VAL A 47 -73.20 68.88 21.91
N GLU A 48 -73.43 68.57 20.63
CA GLU A 48 -73.99 69.50 19.66
C GLU A 48 -75.38 70.01 20.07
N GLN A 49 -76.25 69.12 20.55
CA GLN A 49 -77.57 69.50 21.08
C GLN A 49 -77.48 70.37 22.33
N ILE A 50 -76.56 70.08 23.27
CA ILE A 50 -76.36 70.92 24.46
C ILE A 50 -75.93 72.33 24.04
N ALA A 51 -75.02 72.44 23.07
CA ALA A 51 -74.58 73.73 22.54
C ALA A 51 -75.70 74.48 21.82
N ALA A 52 -76.49 73.80 20.98
CA ALA A 52 -77.63 74.39 20.28
C ALA A 52 -78.70 74.91 21.25
N ILE A 53 -79.08 74.12 22.27
CA ILE A 53 -80.06 74.53 23.29
C ILE A 53 -79.53 75.71 24.12
N ALA A 54 -78.24 75.72 24.46
CA ALA A 54 -77.63 76.85 25.16
C ALA A 54 -77.69 78.13 24.31
N GLN A 55 -77.48 78.03 23.00
CA GLN A 55 -77.63 79.15 22.07
C GLN A 55 -79.08 79.64 21.99
N GLU A 56 -80.06 78.76 21.84
CA GLU A 56 -81.49 79.13 21.83
C GLU A 56 -81.90 79.85 23.14
N LEU A 57 -81.41 79.38 24.29
CA LEU A 57 -81.66 80.03 25.59
C LEU A 57 -81.07 81.45 25.68
N ASN A 58 -79.97 81.72 24.97
CA ASN A 58 -79.44 83.08 24.84
C ASN A 58 -80.34 83.98 24.00
N GLU A 59 -80.85 83.46 22.88
CA GLU A 59 -81.73 84.22 21.97
C GLU A 59 -83.06 84.62 22.62
N LEU A 60 -83.49 83.88 23.65
CA LEU A 60 -84.69 84.13 24.43
C LEU A 60 -84.47 85.00 25.69
N ASP A 61 -83.28 85.58 25.87
CA ASP A 61 -82.89 86.40 27.04
C ASP A 61 -83.16 85.68 28.38
N TYR A 62 -82.85 84.38 28.47
CA TYR A 62 -83.07 83.61 29.69
C TYR A 62 -82.29 84.19 30.89
N HIS A 63 -82.97 84.32 32.04
CA HIS A 63 -82.45 85.04 33.21
C HIS A 63 -81.10 84.53 33.77
N ASP A 64 -80.74 83.26 33.56
CA ASP A 64 -79.48 82.65 34.02
C ASP A 64 -78.61 82.14 32.84
N ALA A 65 -78.75 82.77 31.67
CA ALA A 65 -78.03 82.40 30.46
C ALA A 65 -76.50 82.42 30.63
N ALA A 66 -75.96 83.34 31.45
CA ALA A 66 -74.53 83.43 31.74
C ALA A 66 -73.96 82.14 32.39
N THR A 67 -74.68 81.57 33.36
CA THR A 67 -74.27 80.32 34.05
C THR A 67 -74.37 79.12 33.10
N VAL A 68 -75.43 79.05 32.29
CA VAL A 68 -75.62 77.99 31.29
C VAL A 68 -74.51 78.03 30.24
N ASN A 69 -74.16 79.21 29.73
CA ASN A 69 -73.07 79.38 28.76
C ASN A 69 -71.71 78.99 29.34
N ALA A 70 -71.40 79.42 30.56
CA ALA A 70 -70.13 79.05 31.21
C ALA A 70 -70.01 77.52 31.35
N ARG A 71 -71.10 76.84 31.71
CA ARG A 71 -71.14 75.38 31.80
C ARG A 71 -71.06 74.70 30.44
N CYS A 72 -71.78 75.22 29.43
CA CYS A 72 -71.72 74.72 28.06
C CYS A 72 -70.32 74.85 27.47
N GLN A 73 -69.66 75.99 27.67
CA GLN A 73 -68.28 76.22 27.25
C GLN A 73 -67.34 75.20 27.92
N GLY A 74 -67.46 74.98 29.23
CA GLY A 74 -66.66 73.96 29.92
C GLY A 74 -66.88 72.54 29.38
N ILE A 75 -68.11 72.21 28.96
CA ILE A 75 -68.44 70.93 28.30
C ILE A 75 -67.76 70.83 26.93
N CYS A 76 -67.81 71.90 26.11
CA CYS A 76 -67.16 71.94 24.80
C CYS A 76 -65.64 71.88 24.91
N ASP A 77 -65.03 72.65 25.81
CA ASP A 77 -63.58 72.64 26.05
C ASP A 77 -63.10 71.25 26.50
N GLN A 78 -63.85 70.60 27.40
CA GLN A 78 -63.57 69.22 27.83
C GLN A 78 -63.70 68.23 26.67
N TRP A 79 -64.70 68.41 25.82
CA TRP A 79 -64.93 67.57 24.65
C TRP A 79 -63.79 67.67 23.62
N ASP A 80 -63.35 68.89 23.32
CA ASP A 80 -62.22 69.15 22.42
C ASP A 80 -60.91 68.58 22.98
N ASN A 81 -60.69 68.71 24.30
CA ASN A 81 -59.56 68.10 24.98
C ASN A 81 -59.60 66.57 24.90
N LEU A 82 -60.76 65.95 25.15
CA LEU A 82 -60.96 64.51 25.01
C LEU A 82 -60.65 64.05 23.58
N GLY A 83 -61.18 64.72 22.57
CA GLY A 83 -60.88 64.41 21.16
C GLY A 83 -59.39 64.49 20.85
N THR A 84 -58.72 65.54 21.33
CA THR A 84 -57.27 65.70 21.17
C THR A 84 -56.46 64.61 21.88
N LEU A 85 -56.84 64.24 23.11
CA LEU A 85 -56.18 63.18 23.87
C LEU A 85 -56.42 61.80 23.24
N THR A 86 -57.63 61.55 22.73
CA THR A 86 -57.97 60.33 22.01
C THR A 86 -57.12 60.15 20.77
N GLN A 87 -56.99 61.19 19.94
CA GLN A 87 -56.12 61.13 18.76
C GLN A 87 -54.65 60.93 19.13
N LYS A 88 -54.14 61.67 20.13
CA LYS A 88 -52.76 61.50 20.61
C LYS A 88 -52.48 60.09 21.10
N ARG A 89 -53.43 59.48 21.81
CA ARG A 89 -53.31 58.10 22.29
C ARG A 89 -53.37 57.10 21.13
N ARG A 90 -54.26 57.30 20.15
CA ARG A 90 -54.33 56.51 18.92
C ARG A 90 -52.98 56.49 18.19
N ASP A 91 -52.42 57.66 17.94
CA ASP A 91 -51.14 57.82 17.24
C ASP A 91 -49.97 57.17 18.01
N ALA A 92 -50.03 57.16 19.35
CA ALA A 92 -49.02 56.50 20.18
C ALA A 92 -49.16 54.98 20.14
N LEU A 93 -50.39 54.46 20.24
CA LEU A 93 -50.67 53.03 20.16
C LEU A 93 -50.29 52.45 18.80
N GLU A 94 -50.70 53.09 17.70
CA GLU A 94 -50.37 52.67 16.33
C GLU A 94 -48.85 52.66 16.08
N ARG A 95 -48.14 53.65 16.63
CA ARG A 95 -46.67 53.71 16.52
C ARG A 95 -46.01 52.54 17.23
N VAL A 96 -46.43 52.25 18.46
CA VAL A 96 -45.86 51.15 19.25
C VAL A 96 -46.24 49.79 18.65
N GLU A 97 -47.45 49.64 18.12
CA GLU A 97 -47.87 48.46 17.37
C GLU A 97 -46.96 48.22 16.16
N LYS A 98 -46.76 49.24 15.32
CA LYS A 98 -45.90 49.15 14.14
C LYS A 98 -44.45 48.78 14.48
N LEU A 99 -43.93 49.30 15.60
CA LEU A 99 -42.59 48.94 16.08
C LEU A 99 -42.53 47.46 16.48
N TRP A 100 -43.53 46.97 17.22
CA TRP A 100 -43.60 45.56 17.58
C TRP A 100 -43.78 44.65 16.36
N GLU A 101 -44.58 45.03 15.37
CA GLU A 101 -44.70 44.28 14.11
C GLU A 101 -43.39 44.21 13.34
N THR A 102 -42.62 45.31 13.33
CA THR A 102 -41.28 45.32 12.74
C THR A 102 -40.33 44.38 13.48
N ILE A 103 -40.33 44.40 14.81
CA ILE A 103 -39.52 43.50 15.65
C ILE A 103 -39.92 42.02 15.42
N ASP A 104 -41.22 41.72 15.39
CA ASP A 104 -41.74 40.37 15.15
C ASP A 104 -41.32 39.83 13.78
N GLN A 105 -41.40 40.67 12.74
CA GLN A 105 -40.96 40.32 11.40
C GLN A 105 -39.44 40.05 11.33
N LEU A 106 -38.63 40.86 12.01
CA LEU A 106 -37.18 40.64 12.11
C LEU A 106 -36.85 39.36 12.91
N TYR A 107 -37.58 39.05 13.97
CA TYR A 107 -37.43 37.78 14.70
C TYR A 107 -37.71 36.58 13.80
N LEU A 108 -38.76 36.65 12.98
CA LEU A 108 -39.09 35.62 12.01
C LEU A 108 -38.01 35.49 10.92
N GLU A 109 -37.49 36.61 10.42
CA GLU A 109 -36.42 36.61 9.41
C GLU A 109 -35.13 35.98 9.96
N PHE A 110 -34.74 36.36 11.19
CA PHE A 110 -33.62 35.73 11.89
C PHE A 110 -33.82 34.22 11.97
N ALA A 111 -34.98 33.75 12.41
CA ALA A 111 -35.26 32.32 12.56
C ALA A 111 -35.16 31.57 11.22
N LYS A 112 -35.68 32.16 10.14
CA LYS A 112 -35.62 31.59 8.78
C LYS A 112 -34.20 31.44 8.24
N ARG A 113 -33.29 32.34 8.60
CA ARG A 113 -31.89 32.30 8.15
C ARG A 113 -31.01 31.46 9.07
N ALA A 114 -31.20 31.60 10.38
CA ALA A 114 -30.43 30.90 11.39
C ALA A 114 -30.61 29.38 11.30
N ALA A 115 -31.81 28.87 10.99
CA ALA A 115 -32.07 27.42 10.91
C ALA A 115 -31.24 26.70 9.83
N PRO A 116 -31.31 27.07 8.53
CA PRO A 116 -30.49 26.43 7.50
C PRO A 116 -28.99 26.70 7.69
N PHE A 117 -28.62 27.90 8.16
CA PHE A 117 -27.21 28.21 8.44
C PHE A 117 -26.66 27.36 9.59
N ASN A 118 -27.45 27.13 10.64
CA ASN A 118 -27.10 26.20 11.71
C ASN A 118 -26.86 24.78 11.19
N ASN A 119 -27.77 24.27 10.35
CA ASN A 119 -27.63 22.94 9.79
C ASN A 119 -26.39 22.82 8.90
N TRP A 120 -26.07 23.88 8.14
CA TRP A 120 -24.83 23.93 7.35
C TRP A 120 -23.60 23.87 8.26
N MET A 121 -23.58 24.61 9.38
CA MET A 121 -22.46 24.54 10.33
C MET A 121 -22.35 23.16 10.97
N ASP A 122 -23.47 22.51 11.30
CA ASP A 122 -23.48 21.15 11.86
C ASP A 122 -22.87 20.14 10.86
N GLY A 123 -23.32 20.17 9.60
CA GLY A 123 -22.73 19.33 8.54
C GLY A 123 -21.25 19.63 8.29
N ALA A 124 -20.85 20.91 8.28
CA ALA A 124 -19.45 21.28 8.13
C ALA A 124 -18.57 20.75 9.28
N MET A 125 -19.07 20.78 10.53
CA MET A 125 -18.34 20.20 11.66
C MET A 125 -18.19 18.68 11.52
N GLU A 126 -19.25 17.99 11.11
CA GLU A 126 -19.20 16.54 10.83
C GLU A 126 -18.15 16.20 9.76
N ASP A 127 -18.20 16.89 8.61
CA ASP A 127 -17.28 16.65 7.47
C ASP A 127 -15.81 16.94 7.83
N LEU A 128 -15.55 18.00 8.60
CA LEU A 128 -14.20 18.37 9.04
C LEU A 128 -13.61 17.36 10.02
N GLN A 129 -14.46 16.68 10.80
CA GLN A 129 -14.06 15.69 11.80
C GLN A 129 -14.11 14.26 11.25
N ASP A 130 -14.57 14.06 10.02
CA ASP A 130 -14.72 12.73 9.43
C ASP A 130 -13.38 12.00 9.28
N MET A 131 -13.35 10.72 9.67
CA MET A 131 -12.15 9.91 9.61
C MET A 131 -11.99 9.33 8.19
N PHE A 132 -10.83 9.55 7.57
CA PHE A 132 -10.53 9.05 6.23
C PHE A 132 -9.41 7.99 6.27
N ILE A 133 -9.46 7.07 5.31
CA ILE A 133 -8.41 6.09 5.04
C ILE A 133 -8.11 6.15 3.55
N VAL A 134 -6.84 6.34 3.21
CA VAL A 134 -6.37 6.45 1.83
C VAL A 134 -5.15 5.56 1.60
N HIS A 135 -5.02 5.04 0.38
CA HIS A 135 -4.00 4.09 -0.03
C HIS A 135 -3.14 4.61 -1.19
N SER A 136 -3.48 5.78 -1.73
CA SER A 136 -2.78 6.40 -2.85
C SER A 136 -2.66 7.92 -2.75
N ILE A 137 -1.70 8.48 -3.49
CA ILE A 137 -1.52 9.94 -3.63
C ILE A 137 -2.75 10.58 -4.31
N GLU A 138 -3.39 9.88 -5.24
CA GLU A 138 -4.54 10.40 -5.99
C GLU A 138 -5.79 10.55 -5.09
N GLU A 139 -6.01 9.58 -4.19
CA GLU A 139 -7.09 9.64 -3.21
C GLU A 139 -6.93 10.84 -2.26
N ILE A 140 -5.74 11.02 -1.67
CA ILE A 140 -5.51 12.15 -0.75
C ILE A 140 -5.58 13.50 -1.48
N GLN A 141 -5.14 13.57 -2.74
CA GLN A 141 -5.25 14.79 -3.54
C GLN A 141 -6.72 15.15 -3.83
N SER A 142 -7.58 14.15 -4.00
CA SER A 142 -9.02 14.35 -4.18
C SER A 142 -9.66 14.91 -2.91
N LEU A 143 -9.28 14.41 -1.73
CA LEU A 143 -9.75 14.94 -0.44
C LEU A 143 -9.28 16.38 -0.20
N ILE A 144 -8.03 16.71 -0.55
CA ILE A 144 -7.52 18.08 -0.47
C ILE A 144 -8.31 19.01 -1.38
N THR A 145 -8.57 18.57 -2.62
CA THR A 145 -9.34 19.36 -3.57
C THR A 145 -10.76 19.64 -3.05
N ALA A 146 -11.42 18.63 -2.46
CA ALA A 146 -12.72 18.81 -1.82
C ALA A 146 -12.65 19.78 -0.63
N HIS A 147 -11.61 19.70 0.20
CA HIS A 147 -11.42 20.61 1.32
C HIS A 147 -11.15 22.05 0.87
N ASP A 148 -10.37 22.26 -0.20
CA ASP A 148 -10.14 23.57 -0.79
C ASP A 148 -11.42 24.18 -1.37
N GLN A 149 -12.25 23.36 -2.02
CA GLN A 149 -13.58 23.78 -2.49
C GLN A 149 -14.48 24.18 -1.31
N PHE A 150 -14.48 23.42 -0.22
CA PHE A 150 -15.17 23.79 1.01
C PHE A 150 -14.67 25.13 1.58
N LYS A 151 -13.34 25.30 1.71
CA LYS A 151 -12.74 26.56 2.19
C LYS A 151 -13.15 27.76 1.33
N ALA A 152 -13.30 27.57 0.02
CA ALA A 152 -13.76 28.62 -0.89
C ALA A 152 -15.21 29.09 -0.61
N THR A 153 -16.03 28.29 0.07
CA THR A 153 -17.40 28.67 0.50
C THR A 153 -17.42 29.49 1.79
N LEU A 154 -16.37 29.43 2.61
CA LEU A 154 -16.32 30.09 3.93
C LEU A 154 -16.53 31.62 3.88
N PRO A 155 -15.98 32.38 2.91
CA PRO A 155 -16.23 33.82 2.85
C PRO A 155 -17.71 34.16 2.65
N GLU A 156 -18.43 33.35 1.87
CA GLU A 156 -19.86 33.56 1.66
C GLU A 156 -20.67 33.14 2.89
N ALA A 157 -20.27 32.05 3.55
CA ALA A 157 -20.85 31.64 4.82
C ALA A 157 -20.65 32.70 5.93
N ASP A 158 -19.50 33.39 5.98
CA ASP A 158 -19.29 34.48 6.95
C ASP A 158 -20.19 35.70 6.65
N LYS A 159 -20.46 35.99 5.37
CA LYS A 159 -21.45 37.03 5.00
C LYS A 159 -22.84 36.66 5.49
N GLU A 160 -23.24 35.40 5.31
CA GLU A 160 -24.54 34.90 5.79
C GLU A 160 -24.64 35.01 7.31
N ARG A 161 -23.56 34.66 8.03
CA ARG A 161 -23.46 34.86 9.48
C ARG A 161 -23.60 36.33 9.85
N MET A 162 -22.82 37.22 9.24
CA MET A 162 -22.84 38.66 9.53
C MET A 162 -24.23 39.25 9.30
N ALA A 163 -24.91 38.85 8.22
CA ALA A 163 -26.24 39.31 7.91
C ALA A 163 -27.30 38.75 8.88
N THR A 164 -27.20 37.47 9.27
CA THR A 164 -28.07 36.85 10.30
C THR A 164 -27.91 37.53 11.66
N VAL A 165 -26.67 37.73 12.10
CA VAL A 165 -26.34 38.45 13.34
C VAL A 165 -26.77 39.92 13.27
N GLY A 166 -26.64 40.55 12.10
CA GLY A 166 -27.07 41.92 11.85
C GLY A 166 -28.56 42.14 12.10
N ILE A 167 -29.42 41.17 11.75
CA ILE A 167 -30.86 41.23 12.04
C ILE A 167 -31.11 41.32 13.55
N HIS A 168 -30.44 40.50 14.36
CA HIS A 168 -30.59 40.53 15.82
C HIS A 168 -30.11 41.87 16.40
N ASN A 169 -29.00 42.40 15.89
CA ASN A 169 -28.49 43.72 16.31
C ASN A 169 -29.49 44.85 16.00
N GLU A 170 -30.17 44.81 14.85
CA GLU A 170 -31.19 45.81 14.51
C GLU A 170 -32.42 45.71 15.44
N ILE A 171 -32.83 44.50 15.83
CA ILE A 171 -33.89 44.32 16.85
C ILE A 171 -33.51 44.98 18.17
N LEU A 172 -32.29 44.73 18.67
CA LEU A 172 -31.80 45.34 19.91
C LEU A 172 -31.74 46.86 19.81
N LYS A 173 -31.31 47.38 18.66
CA LYS A 173 -31.23 48.82 18.39
C LYS A 173 -32.60 49.48 18.36
N ILE A 174 -33.59 48.88 17.69
CA ILE A 174 -34.97 49.38 17.69
C ILE A 174 -35.51 49.41 19.12
N ALA A 175 -35.35 48.31 19.86
CA ALA A 175 -35.83 48.22 21.24
C ALA A 175 -35.19 49.27 22.16
N GLN A 176 -33.87 49.45 22.07
CA GLN A 176 -33.16 50.45 22.85
C GLN A 176 -33.56 51.88 22.48
N THR A 177 -33.71 52.17 21.18
CA THR A 177 -34.04 53.52 20.67
C THR A 177 -35.43 53.97 21.11
N TYR A 178 -36.40 53.06 21.13
CA TYR A 178 -37.80 53.36 21.44
C TYR A 178 -38.24 52.91 22.84
N GLY A 179 -37.32 52.43 23.68
CA GLY A 179 -37.61 52.01 25.06
C GLY A 179 -38.49 50.77 25.19
N ILE A 180 -38.53 49.91 24.16
CA ILE A 180 -39.33 48.68 24.16
C ILE A 180 -38.63 47.61 25.00
N LYS A 181 -39.35 47.03 25.95
CA LYS A 181 -38.84 45.93 26.78
C LYS A 181 -38.98 44.59 26.05
N LEU A 182 -37.88 44.12 25.48
CA LEU A 182 -37.84 42.78 24.87
C LEU A 182 -37.85 41.68 25.94
N SER A 183 -38.50 40.56 25.63
CA SER A 183 -38.43 39.32 26.42
C SER A 183 -37.04 38.67 26.37
N GLY A 184 -36.21 39.03 25.39
CA GLY A 184 -34.88 38.44 25.16
C GLY A 184 -34.91 37.09 24.43
N ILE A 185 -36.08 36.50 24.19
CA ILE A 185 -36.24 35.19 23.54
C ILE A 185 -36.96 35.38 22.20
N ASN A 186 -36.43 34.77 21.14
CA ASN A 186 -37.08 34.74 19.83
C ASN A 186 -38.23 33.68 19.86
N PRO A 187 -39.49 34.03 19.54
CA PRO A 187 -40.61 33.08 19.55
C PRO A 187 -40.53 31.98 18.48
N TYR A 188 -39.74 32.17 17.42
CA TYR A 188 -39.73 31.33 16.23
C TYR A 188 -38.54 30.36 16.16
N THR A 189 -37.57 30.48 17.05
CA THR A 189 -36.40 29.61 17.10
C THR A 189 -35.78 29.60 18.50
N ASN A 190 -35.18 28.47 18.86
CA ASN A 190 -34.39 28.33 20.08
C ASN A 190 -32.94 28.77 19.89
N LEU A 191 -32.53 29.11 18.66
CA LEU A 191 -31.17 29.53 18.35
C LEU A 191 -30.95 30.99 18.76
N SER A 192 -29.89 31.24 19.51
CA SER A 192 -29.44 32.58 19.85
C SER A 192 -28.32 33.07 18.93
N GLN A 193 -28.07 34.38 18.92
CA GLN A 193 -26.89 34.96 18.26
C GLN A 193 -25.58 34.36 18.80
N GLN A 194 -25.53 34.03 20.09
CA GLN A 194 -24.35 33.44 20.70
C GLN A 194 -24.11 32.01 20.20
N ASP A 195 -25.16 31.21 20.01
CA ASP A 195 -25.04 29.85 19.47
C ASP A 195 -24.46 29.86 18.06
N ILE A 196 -24.97 30.76 17.20
CA ILE A 196 -24.47 30.93 15.83
C ILE A 196 -22.99 31.31 15.82
N ASN A 197 -22.58 32.28 16.64
CA ASN A 197 -21.18 32.68 16.71
C ASN A 197 -20.29 31.57 17.28
N THR A 198 -20.76 30.86 18.31
CA THR A 198 -19.99 29.78 18.94
C THR A 198 -19.74 28.64 17.94
N LYS A 199 -20.78 28.20 17.22
CA LYS A 199 -20.62 27.17 16.18
C LYS A 199 -19.72 27.63 15.04
N TRP A 200 -19.83 28.88 14.62
CA TRP A 200 -18.96 29.44 13.59
C TRP A 200 -17.48 29.43 14.00
N GLU A 201 -17.17 29.82 15.23
CA GLU A 201 -15.79 29.77 15.73
C GLU A 201 -15.28 28.32 15.82
N THR A 202 -16.13 27.35 16.17
CA THR A 202 -15.77 25.92 16.11
C THR A 202 -15.43 25.49 14.68
N VAL A 203 -16.26 25.82 13.68
CA VAL A 203 -15.97 25.53 12.26
C VAL A 203 -14.64 26.17 11.85
N LYS A 204 -14.42 27.44 12.18
CA LYS A 204 -13.15 28.14 11.88
C LYS A 204 -11.94 27.50 12.55
N HIS A 205 -12.10 26.94 13.74
CA HIS A 205 -11.03 26.23 14.43
C HIS A 205 -10.73 24.86 13.82
N LEU A 206 -11.75 24.16 13.34
CA LEU A 206 -11.60 22.83 12.72
C LEU A 206 -10.95 22.88 11.33
N VAL A 207 -11.15 23.95 10.56
CA VAL A 207 -10.56 24.12 9.22
C VAL A 207 -9.03 23.92 9.21
N PRO A 208 -8.22 24.68 9.98
CA PRO A 208 -6.77 24.52 9.97
C PRO A 208 -6.32 23.18 10.56
N LEU A 209 -7.08 22.58 11.47
CA LEU A 209 -6.79 21.23 11.97
C LEU A 209 -6.97 20.20 10.85
N ARG A 210 -8.02 20.33 10.04
CA ARG A 210 -8.25 19.47 8.88
C ARG A 210 -7.15 19.64 7.83
N ASP A 211 -6.72 20.88 7.56
CA ASP A 211 -5.58 21.16 6.68
C ASP A 211 -4.31 20.41 7.16
N GLN A 212 -4.02 20.47 8.46
CA GLN A 212 -2.87 19.77 9.04
C GLN A 212 -2.98 18.25 8.87
N MET A 213 -4.13 17.66 9.21
CA MET A 213 -4.36 16.22 9.08
C MET A 213 -4.20 15.73 7.63
N LEU A 214 -4.75 16.48 6.66
CA LEU A 214 -4.60 16.17 5.24
C LEU A 214 -3.13 16.27 4.80
N GLN A 215 -2.39 17.26 5.30
CA GLN A 215 -0.98 17.46 4.94
C GLN A 215 -0.05 16.39 5.53
N GLU A 216 -0.31 15.95 6.77
CA GLU A 216 0.37 14.82 7.39
C GLU A 216 0.15 13.54 6.57
N GLU A 217 -1.08 13.31 6.12
CA GLU A 217 -1.40 12.17 5.27
C GLU A 217 -0.73 12.26 3.89
N VAL A 218 -0.65 13.44 3.28
CA VAL A 218 0.13 13.63 2.03
C VAL A 218 1.58 13.25 2.23
N ALA A 219 2.19 13.71 3.33
CA ALA A 219 3.58 13.38 3.62
C ALA A 219 3.78 11.86 3.78
N ARG A 220 2.83 11.17 4.44
CA ARG A 220 2.81 9.71 4.57
C ARG A 220 2.71 9.02 3.21
N GLN A 221 1.74 9.40 2.37
CA GLN A 221 1.56 8.80 1.04
C GLN A 221 2.75 9.06 0.10
N GLN A 222 3.35 10.25 0.16
CA GLN A 222 4.58 10.55 -0.57
C GLN A 222 5.77 9.73 -0.07
N GLY A 223 5.88 9.54 1.25
CA GLY A 223 6.86 8.64 1.85
C GLY A 223 6.69 7.21 1.33
N ASN A 224 5.46 6.70 1.33
CA ASN A 224 5.13 5.36 0.83
C ASN A 224 5.50 5.19 -0.66
N GLU A 225 5.16 6.16 -1.51
CA GLU A 225 5.51 6.13 -2.93
C GLU A 225 7.04 6.17 -3.15
N ARG A 226 7.79 6.90 -2.31
CA ARG A 226 9.27 6.90 -2.37
C ARG A 226 9.83 5.52 -2.04
N LEU A 227 9.33 4.87 -0.98
CA LEU A 227 9.74 3.50 -0.60
C LEU A 227 9.45 2.51 -1.73
N ARG A 228 8.24 2.55 -2.32
CA ARG A 228 7.88 1.71 -3.48
C ARG A 228 8.88 1.89 -4.63
N ARG A 229 9.20 3.13 -4.99
CA ARG A 229 10.16 3.42 -6.07
C ARG A 229 11.59 3.01 -5.74
N GLN A 230 12.03 3.20 -4.50
CA GLN A 230 13.38 2.80 -4.04
C GLN A 230 13.55 1.28 -4.14
N PHE A 231 12.62 0.53 -3.57
CA PHE A 231 12.60 -0.93 -3.68
C PHE A 231 12.59 -1.37 -5.14
N ALA A 232 11.68 -0.81 -5.95
CA ALA A 232 11.55 -1.19 -7.36
C ALA A 232 12.81 -0.89 -8.18
N ALA A 233 13.43 0.28 -7.96
CA ALA A 233 14.67 0.65 -8.66
C ALA A 233 15.80 -0.34 -8.39
N GLN A 234 15.93 -0.83 -7.15
CA GLN A 234 16.92 -1.84 -6.78
C GLN A 234 16.54 -3.22 -7.33
N ALA A 235 15.29 -3.66 -7.12
CA ALA A 235 14.81 -4.97 -7.54
C ALA A 235 14.88 -5.16 -9.06
N ASN A 236 14.56 -4.13 -9.84
CA ASN A 236 14.63 -4.16 -11.31
C ASN A 236 16.07 -4.25 -11.85
N ILE A 237 17.09 -4.02 -11.04
CA ILE A 237 18.50 -4.25 -11.39
C ILE A 237 18.95 -5.61 -10.88
N ILE A 238 18.62 -5.95 -9.63
CA ILE A 238 19.03 -7.18 -8.96
C ILE A 238 18.43 -8.41 -9.65
N GLY A 239 17.13 -8.39 -9.97
CA GLY A 239 16.44 -9.51 -10.60
C GLY A 239 17.10 -9.98 -11.90
N PRO A 240 17.29 -9.10 -12.90
CA PRO A 240 18.02 -9.44 -14.12
C PRO A 240 19.48 -9.84 -13.87
N TRP A 241 20.17 -9.20 -12.92
CA TRP A 241 21.54 -9.56 -12.59
C TRP A 241 21.67 -11.01 -12.08
N ILE A 242 20.75 -11.46 -11.23
CA ILE A 242 20.69 -12.85 -10.76
C ILE A 242 20.48 -13.79 -11.94
N GLN A 243 19.53 -13.47 -12.84
CA GLN A 243 19.24 -14.28 -14.02
C GLN A 243 20.47 -14.40 -14.94
N THR A 244 21.15 -13.30 -15.25
CA THR A 244 22.36 -13.31 -16.07
C THR A 244 23.47 -14.14 -15.42
N LYS A 245 23.68 -14.03 -14.10
CA LYS A 245 24.70 -14.83 -13.41
C LYS A 245 24.36 -16.32 -13.38
N MET A 246 23.09 -16.67 -13.21
CA MET A 246 22.62 -18.05 -13.33
C MET A 246 22.92 -18.63 -14.71
N GLU A 247 22.66 -17.87 -15.79
CA GLU A 247 22.94 -18.28 -17.17
C GLU A 247 24.45 -18.44 -17.41
N GLU A 248 25.27 -17.47 -17.00
CA GLU A 248 26.73 -17.53 -17.13
C GLU A 248 27.34 -18.77 -16.43
N ILE A 249 26.91 -19.08 -15.20
CA ILE A 249 27.37 -20.27 -14.47
C ILE A 249 26.93 -21.54 -15.19
N SER A 250 25.68 -21.60 -15.66
CA SER A 250 25.19 -22.74 -16.43
C SER A 250 25.99 -22.96 -17.72
N HIS A 251 26.50 -21.90 -18.35
CA HIS A 251 27.32 -22.00 -19.55
C HIS A 251 28.70 -22.62 -19.26
N VAL A 252 29.33 -22.31 -18.12
CA VAL A 252 30.62 -22.90 -17.73
C VAL A 252 30.55 -24.42 -17.60
N SER A 253 29.44 -24.96 -17.11
CA SER A 253 29.25 -26.41 -17.02
C SER A 253 29.10 -27.11 -18.38
N VAL A 254 28.56 -26.40 -19.38
CA VAL A 254 28.21 -26.94 -20.70
C VAL A 254 29.34 -26.79 -21.69
N ASP A 255 30.11 -25.71 -21.61
CA ASP A 255 31.20 -25.45 -22.56
C ASP A 255 32.38 -26.39 -22.27
N ILE A 256 32.65 -27.31 -23.19
CA ILE A 256 33.76 -28.28 -23.10
C ILE A 256 35.09 -27.58 -23.51
N ALA A 257 35.02 -26.35 -24.02
CA ALA A 257 36.20 -25.57 -24.35
C ALA A 257 36.89 -25.02 -23.09
N GLY A 258 38.13 -25.42 -22.87
CA GLY A 258 38.98 -24.95 -21.77
C GLY A 258 39.44 -26.07 -20.83
N SER A 259 40.46 -25.78 -20.03
CA SER A 259 40.92 -26.72 -19.00
C SER A 259 40.01 -26.67 -17.77
N LEU A 260 40.01 -27.74 -16.95
CA LEU A 260 39.25 -27.73 -15.69
C LEU A 260 39.72 -26.61 -14.74
N GLU A 261 41.00 -26.26 -14.79
CA GLU A 261 41.59 -25.16 -14.02
C GLU A 261 41.05 -23.80 -14.49
N GLU A 262 40.87 -23.60 -15.80
CA GLU A 262 40.27 -22.37 -16.35
C GLU A 262 38.80 -22.25 -15.94
N GLN A 263 38.05 -23.36 -16.00
CA GLN A 263 36.67 -23.42 -15.52
C GLN A 263 36.59 -23.10 -14.02
N MET A 264 37.46 -23.72 -13.20
CA MET A 264 37.54 -23.48 -11.76
C MET A 264 37.86 -22.01 -11.44
N ASN A 265 38.88 -21.43 -12.11
CA ASN A 265 39.26 -20.04 -11.92
C ASN A 265 38.10 -19.08 -12.27
N SER A 266 37.38 -19.36 -13.35
CA SER A 266 36.21 -18.57 -13.75
C SER A 266 35.08 -18.66 -12.72
N LEU A 267 34.80 -19.87 -12.20
CA LEU A 267 33.78 -20.07 -11.17
C LEU A 267 34.15 -19.37 -9.85
N LYS A 268 35.41 -19.45 -9.40
CA LYS A 268 35.88 -18.71 -8.21
C LYS A 268 35.78 -17.20 -8.42
N GLN A 269 35.99 -16.69 -9.63
CA GLN A 269 35.77 -15.28 -9.95
C GLN A 269 34.28 -14.91 -9.88
N TYR A 270 33.39 -15.74 -10.40
CA TYR A 270 31.94 -15.53 -10.26
C TYR A 270 31.49 -15.59 -8.80
N GLU A 271 31.98 -16.54 -8.02
CA GLU A 271 31.73 -16.65 -6.57
C GLU A 271 32.13 -15.35 -5.85
N GLN A 272 33.33 -14.83 -6.11
CA GLN A 272 33.79 -13.57 -5.52
C GLN A 272 32.91 -12.38 -5.94
N ASN A 273 32.47 -12.33 -7.21
CA ASN A 273 31.56 -11.30 -7.70
C ASN A 273 30.19 -11.37 -6.99
N ILE A 274 29.67 -12.57 -6.73
CA ILE A 274 28.43 -12.78 -5.98
C ILE A 274 28.61 -12.32 -4.53
N ILE A 275 29.69 -12.70 -3.87
CA ILE A 275 29.99 -12.25 -2.49
C ILE A 275 30.03 -10.73 -2.41
N ASN A 276 30.68 -10.06 -3.36
CA ASN A 276 30.77 -8.61 -3.40
C ASN A 276 29.40 -7.95 -3.62
N TYR A 277 28.49 -8.60 -4.36
CA TYR A 277 27.16 -8.09 -4.64
C TYR A 277 26.16 -8.27 -3.48
N LYS A 278 26.48 -9.10 -2.48
CA LYS A 278 25.64 -9.39 -1.31
C LYS A 278 25.11 -8.13 -0.60
N SER A 279 25.95 -7.09 -0.50
CA SER A 279 25.56 -5.81 0.11
C SER A 279 24.35 -5.14 -0.54
N ASN A 280 24.15 -5.34 -1.85
CA ASN A 280 22.98 -4.81 -2.56
C ASN A 280 21.69 -5.56 -2.20
N ILE A 281 21.79 -6.87 -1.97
CA ILE A 281 20.67 -7.70 -1.49
C ILE A 281 20.27 -7.27 -0.09
N ASP A 282 21.25 -7.07 0.79
CA ASP A 282 21.00 -6.60 2.16
C ASP A 282 20.35 -5.21 2.20
N LYS A 283 20.74 -4.34 1.28
CA LYS A 283 20.09 -3.04 1.13
C LYS A 283 18.64 -3.16 0.65
N LEU A 284 18.36 -4.05 -0.32
CA LEU A 284 17.00 -4.30 -0.78
C LEU A 284 16.12 -4.88 0.33
N GLU A 285 16.68 -5.78 1.15
CA GLU A 285 16.01 -6.35 2.33
C GLU A 285 15.64 -5.25 3.34
N GLY A 286 16.54 -4.29 3.59
CA GLY A 286 16.25 -3.12 4.42
C GLY A 286 15.11 -2.25 3.86
N ASP A 287 15.11 -1.96 2.55
CA ASP A 287 14.02 -1.22 1.90
C ASP A 287 12.68 -1.97 2.00
N HIS A 288 12.70 -3.31 1.90
CA HIS A 288 11.52 -4.14 2.05
C HIS A 288 10.98 -4.10 3.49
N GLN A 289 11.86 -4.18 4.49
CA GLN A 289 11.47 -4.08 5.89
C GLN A 289 10.80 -2.73 6.19
N LEU A 290 11.38 -1.61 5.72
CA LEU A 290 10.78 -0.28 5.85
C LEU A 290 9.39 -0.19 5.20
N SER A 291 9.21 -0.87 4.06
CA SER A 291 7.91 -0.95 3.38
C SER A 291 6.88 -1.72 4.20
N GLN A 292 7.27 -2.85 4.82
CA GLN A 292 6.39 -3.65 5.69
C GLN A 292 6.01 -2.90 6.97
N GLU A 293 6.97 -2.23 7.62
CA GLU A 293 6.74 -1.39 8.81
C GLU A 293 5.80 -0.22 8.50
N SER A 294 5.83 0.27 7.26
CA SER A 294 4.92 1.31 6.75
C SER A 294 3.58 0.75 6.20
N LEU A 295 3.33 -0.56 6.35
CA LEU A 295 2.13 -1.27 5.89
C LEU A 295 1.89 -1.19 4.36
N ILE A 296 2.97 -1.20 3.58
CA ILE A 296 2.94 -1.17 2.12
C ILE A 296 3.16 -2.59 1.60
N PHE A 297 2.15 -3.15 0.92
CA PHE A 297 2.19 -4.52 0.42
C PHE A 297 2.09 -4.63 -1.10
N ASP A 298 1.84 -3.50 -1.78
CA ASP A 298 1.74 -3.40 -3.22
C ASP A 298 2.88 -2.52 -3.78
N ASN A 299 3.38 -2.90 -4.95
CA ASN A 299 4.36 -2.08 -5.67
C ASN A 299 4.14 -2.14 -7.18
N LYS A 300 3.49 -1.12 -7.72
CA LYS A 300 3.21 -1.00 -9.16
C LYS A 300 4.44 -0.74 -10.04
N HIS A 301 5.61 -0.48 -9.43
CA HIS A 301 6.83 -0.08 -10.16
C HIS A 301 7.77 -1.25 -10.48
N THR A 302 7.45 -2.47 -10.02
CA THR A 302 8.24 -3.66 -10.31
C THR A 302 7.37 -4.91 -10.30
N ASN A 303 7.77 -5.90 -11.09
CA ASN A 303 7.19 -7.26 -11.03
C ASN A 303 7.97 -8.18 -10.09
N TYR A 304 9.12 -7.74 -9.59
CA TYR A 304 9.91 -8.50 -8.63
C TYR A 304 9.40 -8.24 -7.22
N THR A 305 9.06 -9.32 -6.52
CA THR A 305 8.82 -9.26 -5.06
C THR A 305 10.09 -9.63 -4.32
N MET A 306 10.17 -9.28 -3.04
CA MET A 306 11.33 -9.67 -2.22
C MET A 306 11.51 -11.19 -2.21
N GLU A 307 10.41 -11.95 -2.20
CA GLU A 307 10.44 -13.41 -2.26
C GLU A 307 11.09 -13.95 -3.54
N HIS A 308 10.74 -13.39 -4.71
CA HIS A 308 11.39 -13.77 -5.97
C HIS A 308 12.90 -13.52 -5.92
N VAL A 309 13.34 -12.41 -5.30
CA VAL A 309 14.76 -12.07 -5.18
C VAL A 309 15.47 -12.99 -4.19
N ARG A 310 14.87 -13.31 -3.04
CA ARG A 310 15.45 -14.23 -2.04
C ARG A 310 15.66 -15.62 -2.63
N VAL A 311 14.61 -16.20 -3.24
CA VAL A 311 14.68 -17.51 -3.86
C VAL A 311 15.72 -17.53 -4.99
N GLY A 312 15.70 -16.52 -5.87
CA GLY A 312 16.68 -16.42 -6.96
C GLY A 312 18.12 -16.30 -6.44
N TRP A 313 18.34 -15.54 -5.37
CA TRP A 313 19.65 -15.36 -4.76
C TRP A 313 20.16 -16.63 -4.08
N GLU A 314 19.33 -17.31 -3.29
CA GLU A 314 19.68 -18.58 -2.64
C GLU A 314 19.93 -19.69 -3.65
N GLN A 315 19.13 -19.74 -4.72
CA GLN A 315 19.34 -20.66 -5.83
C GLN A 315 20.66 -20.38 -6.56
N LEU A 316 21.02 -19.11 -6.77
CA LEU A 316 22.31 -18.72 -7.34
C LEU A 316 23.48 -19.19 -6.47
N LEU A 317 23.44 -18.96 -5.16
CA LEU A 317 24.46 -19.42 -4.21
C LEU A 317 24.61 -20.94 -4.21
N THR A 318 23.49 -21.67 -4.23
CA THR A 318 23.51 -23.14 -4.27
C THR A 318 24.06 -23.64 -5.60
N THR A 319 23.71 -22.99 -6.71
CA THR A 319 24.16 -23.39 -8.05
C THR A 319 25.66 -23.20 -8.20
N ILE A 320 26.21 -22.03 -7.82
CA ILE A 320 27.66 -21.81 -7.91
C ILE A 320 28.43 -22.79 -7.02
N ALA A 321 27.99 -23.03 -5.79
CA ALA A 321 28.64 -23.97 -4.87
C ALA A 321 28.62 -25.40 -5.41
N ARG A 322 27.48 -25.85 -5.95
CA ARG A 322 27.35 -27.18 -6.57
C ARG A 322 28.27 -27.30 -7.78
N THR A 323 28.26 -26.34 -8.69
CA THR A 323 29.09 -26.37 -9.91
C THR A 323 30.59 -26.31 -9.59
N ILE A 324 31.00 -25.54 -8.57
CA ILE A 324 32.38 -25.57 -8.07
C ILE A 324 32.73 -26.98 -7.57
N ASN A 325 31.93 -27.56 -6.69
CA ASN A 325 32.19 -28.91 -6.16
C ASN A 325 32.24 -29.98 -7.26
N GLU A 326 31.38 -29.87 -8.29
CA GLU A 326 31.40 -30.76 -9.45
C GLU A 326 32.73 -30.68 -10.21
N VAL A 327 33.22 -29.47 -10.49
CA VAL A 327 34.50 -29.29 -11.18
C VAL A 327 35.69 -29.69 -10.28
N GLU A 328 35.65 -29.39 -8.97
CA GLU A 328 36.67 -29.84 -8.01
C GLU A 328 36.78 -31.38 -7.98
N ASN A 329 35.65 -32.09 -7.93
CA ASN A 329 35.63 -33.55 -8.00
C ASN A 329 36.15 -34.10 -9.33
N GLN A 330 35.84 -33.44 -10.45
CA GLN A 330 36.38 -33.82 -11.77
C GLN A 330 37.90 -33.70 -11.83
N ILE A 331 38.48 -32.63 -11.27
CA ILE A 331 39.93 -32.44 -11.18
C ILE A 331 40.55 -33.57 -10.35
N LEU A 332 39.98 -33.87 -9.18
CA LEU A 332 40.45 -34.95 -8.31
C LEU A 332 40.42 -36.31 -9.00
N THR A 333 39.34 -36.64 -9.70
CA THR A 333 39.22 -37.92 -10.43
C THR A 333 40.24 -38.01 -11.57
N ARG A 334 40.40 -36.94 -12.36
CA ARG A 334 41.43 -36.88 -13.42
C ARG A 334 42.81 -37.17 -12.85
N ASP A 335 43.18 -36.48 -11.78
CA ASP A 335 44.50 -36.55 -11.16
C ASP A 335 44.73 -37.91 -10.48
N ALA A 336 43.73 -38.46 -9.79
CA ALA A 336 43.81 -39.76 -9.12
C ALA A 336 43.92 -40.94 -10.11
N LYS A 337 43.31 -40.81 -11.28
CA LYS A 337 43.30 -41.84 -12.33
C LYS A 337 44.41 -41.66 -13.37
N GLY A 338 45.16 -40.56 -13.32
CA GLY A 338 46.23 -40.26 -14.26
C GLY A 338 45.77 -40.02 -15.70
N ILE A 339 44.53 -39.54 -15.89
CA ILE A 339 43.94 -39.31 -17.21
C ILE A 339 44.45 -37.98 -17.78
N SER A 340 44.79 -37.93 -19.07
CA SER A 340 45.14 -36.67 -19.72
C SER A 340 43.92 -35.74 -19.88
N GLN A 341 44.15 -34.42 -19.99
CA GLN A 341 43.06 -33.46 -20.22
C GLN A 341 42.29 -33.74 -21.52
N GLU A 342 42.98 -34.21 -22.57
CA GLU A 342 42.37 -34.56 -23.85
C GLU A 342 41.43 -35.76 -23.72
N GLN A 343 41.88 -36.84 -23.06
CA GLN A 343 41.06 -38.03 -22.80
C GLN A 343 39.84 -37.69 -21.93
N LEU A 344 40.02 -36.86 -20.90
CA LEU A 344 38.89 -36.43 -20.08
C LEU A 344 37.89 -35.59 -20.88
N ASN A 345 38.38 -34.71 -21.77
CA ASN A 345 37.53 -33.91 -22.65
C ASN A 345 36.78 -34.80 -23.66
N GLU A 346 37.40 -35.86 -24.19
CA GLU A 346 36.72 -36.85 -25.03
C GLU A 346 35.63 -37.61 -24.28
N PHE A 347 35.91 -38.05 -23.04
CA PHE A 347 34.92 -38.68 -22.18
C PHE A 347 33.77 -37.73 -21.85
N ARG A 348 34.05 -36.46 -21.55
CA ARG A 348 33.03 -35.43 -21.33
C ARG A 348 32.20 -35.17 -22.58
N ALA A 349 32.84 -35.03 -23.74
CA ALA A 349 32.14 -34.79 -25.00
C ALA A 349 31.20 -35.93 -25.35
N SER A 350 31.66 -37.17 -25.14
CA SER A 350 30.84 -38.37 -25.33
C SER A 350 29.68 -38.40 -24.33
N PHE A 351 29.96 -38.26 -23.03
CA PHE A 351 28.92 -38.28 -22.00
C PHE A 351 27.88 -37.17 -22.18
N ASN A 352 28.31 -35.93 -22.42
CA ASN A 352 27.41 -34.78 -22.61
C ASN A 352 26.58 -34.88 -23.90
N HIS A 353 27.06 -35.61 -24.92
CA HIS A 353 26.28 -35.88 -26.13
C HIS A 353 25.06 -36.77 -25.84
N PHE A 354 25.22 -37.73 -24.92
CA PHE A 354 24.20 -38.69 -24.57
C PHE A 354 23.40 -38.32 -23.30
N ASP A 355 23.89 -37.43 -22.43
CA ASP A 355 23.11 -36.80 -21.36
C ASP A 355 22.13 -35.74 -21.92
N ARG A 356 21.05 -36.23 -22.53
CA ARG A 356 20.00 -35.39 -23.13
C ARG A 356 19.29 -34.51 -22.11
N LYS A 357 19.26 -34.93 -20.84
CA LYS A 357 18.56 -34.25 -19.73
C LYS A 357 19.46 -33.20 -19.05
N ARG A 358 20.76 -33.19 -19.35
CA ARG A 358 21.77 -32.29 -18.76
C ARG A 358 21.73 -32.26 -17.25
N ASN A 359 21.49 -33.41 -16.65
CA ASN A 359 21.41 -33.59 -15.20
C ASN A 359 22.63 -34.33 -14.65
N GLY A 360 23.66 -34.59 -15.47
CA GLY A 360 24.87 -35.30 -15.10
C GLY A 360 24.67 -36.82 -14.99
N MET A 361 23.59 -37.36 -15.54
CA MET A 361 23.21 -38.77 -15.44
C MET A 361 22.73 -39.30 -16.79
N MET A 362 23.19 -40.49 -17.17
CA MET A 362 22.67 -41.20 -18.34
C MET A 362 21.77 -42.34 -17.88
N ASP A 363 20.64 -42.52 -18.55
CA ASP A 363 19.85 -43.73 -18.38
C ASP A 363 20.53 -44.92 -19.14
N PRO A 364 20.11 -46.17 -18.88
CA PRO A 364 20.81 -47.33 -19.44
C PRO A 364 20.82 -47.34 -20.97
N ASP A 365 19.76 -46.82 -21.61
CA ASP A 365 19.67 -46.73 -23.07
C ASP A 365 20.66 -45.70 -23.63
N ASP A 366 20.73 -44.51 -23.01
CA ASP A 366 21.69 -43.47 -23.37
C ASP A 366 23.14 -43.93 -23.12
N PHE A 367 23.40 -44.64 -22.02
CA PHE A 367 24.71 -45.21 -21.71
C PHE A 367 25.13 -46.29 -22.72
N ARG A 368 24.20 -47.18 -23.11
CA ARG A 368 24.45 -48.18 -24.15
C ARG A 368 24.82 -47.52 -25.48
N ALA A 369 24.07 -46.50 -25.88
CA ALA A 369 24.35 -45.75 -27.09
C ALA A 369 25.71 -45.04 -27.03
N CYS A 370 26.08 -44.50 -25.86
CA CYS A 370 27.39 -43.88 -25.63
C CYS A 370 28.53 -44.89 -25.84
N LEU A 371 28.46 -46.08 -25.24
CA LEU A 371 29.49 -47.11 -25.40
C LEU A 371 29.64 -47.56 -26.86
N ILE A 372 28.52 -47.76 -27.57
CA ILE A 372 28.54 -48.10 -29.01
C ILE A 372 29.21 -46.98 -29.82
N SER A 373 28.90 -45.71 -29.52
CA SER A 373 29.52 -44.56 -30.19
C SER A 373 31.02 -44.44 -29.96
N MET A 374 31.52 -44.98 -28.85
CA MET A 374 32.95 -45.03 -28.51
C MET A 374 33.65 -46.28 -29.06
N GLY A 375 32.92 -47.15 -29.78
CA GLY A 375 33.48 -48.32 -30.46
C GLY A 375 33.30 -49.65 -29.73
N TYR A 376 32.56 -49.70 -28.62
CA TYR A 376 32.26 -50.95 -27.91
C TYR A 376 31.01 -51.62 -28.51
N ASP A 377 31.17 -52.75 -29.18
CA ASP A 377 30.05 -53.59 -29.63
C ASP A 377 29.70 -54.63 -28.55
N LEU A 378 28.66 -54.33 -27.76
CA LEU A 378 28.30 -55.08 -26.56
C LEU A 378 26.98 -55.81 -26.76
N GLY A 379 27.00 -57.14 -26.59
CA GLY A 379 25.79 -57.95 -26.50
C GLY A 379 24.95 -57.63 -25.24
N GLU A 380 23.69 -58.09 -25.20
CA GLU A 380 22.78 -57.92 -24.04
C GLU A 380 23.40 -58.38 -22.71
N VAL A 381 24.05 -59.55 -22.71
CA VAL A 381 24.64 -60.14 -21.51
C VAL A 381 25.83 -59.32 -21.01
N GLU A 382 26.66 -58.84 -21.92
CA GLU A 382 27.86 -58.06 -21.59
C GLU A 382 27.47 -56.67 -21.07
N PHE A 383 26.48 -56.04 -21.71
CA PHE A 383 25.96 -54.77 -21.23
C PHE A 383 25.33 -54.87 -19.83
N ALA A 384 24.60 -55.95 -19.55
CA ALA A 384 24.05 -56.19 -18.21
C ALA A 384 25.16 -56.36 -17.16
N ARG A 385 26.26 -57.03 -17.51
CA ARG A 385 27.46 -57.13 -16.64
C ARG A 385 28.05 -55.75 -16.37
N ILE A 386 28.28 -54.95 -17.42
CA ILE A 386 28.83 -53.59 -17.27
C ILE A 386 27.89 -52.72 -16.43
N MET A 387 26.58 -52.83 -16.61
CA MET A 387 25.60 -52.07 -15.83
C MET A 387 25.70 -52.35 -14.32
N THR A 388 25.95 -53.61 -13.93
CA THR A 388 26.16 -53.95 -12.51
C THR A 388 27.47 -53.41 -11.92
N LEU A 389 28.47 -53.11 -12.78
CA LEU A 389 29.72 -52.46 -12.37
C LEU A 389 29.56 -50.95 -12.19
N VAL A 390 28.83 -50.28 -13.10
CA VAL A 390 28.66 -48.82 -13.07
C VAL A 390 27.49 -48.36 -12.21
N ASP A 391 26.53 -49.24 -11.91
CA ASP A 391 25.39 -48.96 -11.03
C ASP A 391 25.17 -50.10 -10.03
N PRO A 392 26.11 -50.32 -9.08
CA PRO A 392 26.02 -51.41 -8.11
C PRO A 392 24.83 -51.27 -7.15
N ASN A 393 24.29 -50.05 -7.01
CA ASN A 393 23.12 -49.76 -6.17
C ASN A 393 21.79 -49.90 -6.93
N ASN A 394 21.83 -50.24 -8.22
CA ASN A 394 20.66 -50.39 -9.09
C ASN A 394 19.73 -49.16 -9.05
N THR A 395 20.34 -47.97 -9.10
CA THR A 395 19.66 -46.67 -9.16
C THR A 395 18.99 -46.43 -10.51
N GLY A 396 19.37 -47.21 -11.53
CA GLY A 396 18.87 -47.09 -12.91
C GLY A 396 19.49 -45.93 -13.67
N VAL A 397 20.58 -45.35 -13.16
CA VAL A 397 21.29 -44.22 -13.79
C VAL A 397 22.79 -44.38 -13.66
N VAL A 398 23.53 -44.00 -14.71
CA VAL A 398 24.99 -43.98 -14.74
C VAL A 398 25.47 -42.54 -14.55
N THR A 399 26.18 -42.30 -13.45
CA THR A 399 26.81 -41.00 -13.19
C THR A 399 28.09 -40.84 -14.00
N PHE A 400 28.50 -39.60 -14.26
CA PHE A 400 29.76 -39.33 -14.96
C PHE A 400 30.97 -39.98 -14.25
N GLN A 401 30.96 -40.01 -12.92
CA GLN A 401 32.03 -40.65 -12.14
C GLN A 401 32.11 -42.17 -12.41
N ALA A 402 30.97 -42.86 -12.34
CA ALA A 402 30.92 -44.31 -12.62
C ALA A 402 31.32 -44.63 -14.06
N PHE A 403 30.95 -43.78 -15.01
CA PHE A 403 31.38 -43.86 -16.39
C PHE A 403 32.90 -43.76 -16.52
N ILE A 404 33.52 -42.73 -15.92
CA ILE A 404 34.99 -42.56 -15.94
C ILE A 404 35.69 -43.75 -15.28
N ASP A 405 35.18 -44.23 -14.15
CA ASP A 405 35.75 -45.37 -13.44
C ASP A 405 35.75 -46.64 -14.30
N PHE A 406 34.70 -46.86 -15.08
CA PHE A 406 34.63 -47.95 -16.05
C PHE A 406 35.60 -47.75 -17.21
N MET A 407 35.55 -46.59 -17.88
CA MET A 407 36.39 -46.31 -19.06
C MET A 407 37.88 -46.42 -18.74
N THR A 408 38.29 -45.87 -17.59
CA THR A 408 39.69 -45.94 -17.14
C THR A 408 40.15 -47.34 -16.80
N ARG A 409 39.28 -48.15 -16.18
CA ARG A 409 39.57 -49.55 -15.84
C ARG A 409 39.71 -50.41 -17.09
N GLU A 410 38.80 -50.28 -18.04
CA GLU A 410 38.87 -51.05 -19.30
C GLU A 410 40.10 -50.67 -20.14
N THR A 411 40.49 -49.39 -20.18
CA THR A 411 41.73 -48.98 -20.86
C THR A 411 43.02 -49.41 -20.13
N ALA A 412 42.95 -49.75 -18.85
CA ALA A 412 44.08 -50.25 -18.07
C ALA A 412 44.23 -51.79 -18.17
N GLU A 413 43.14 -52.51 -18.45
CA GLU A 413 43.10 -53.98 -18.55
C GLU A 413 43.42 -54.51 -19.97
N THR A 414 43.78 -53.65 -20.94
CA THR A 414 44.13 -54.06 -22.32
C THR A 414 45.51 -54.70 -22.53
N ASP A 415 46.37 -54.81 -21.51
CA ASP A 415 47.61 -55.61 -21.59
C ASP A 415 47.27 -57.11 -21.49
N THR A 416 47.05 -57.76 -22.63
CA THR A 416 46.63 -59.17 -22.71
C THR A 416 47.79 -60.16 -22.51
N ALA A 417 47.48 -61.37 -22.03
CA ALA A 417 48.44 -62.48 -21.91
C ALA A 417 49.20 -62.74 -23.23
N GLU A 418 48.54 -62.54 -24.37
CA GLU A 418 49.11 -62.68 -25.70
C GLU A 418 50.21 -61.65 -26.00
N GLN A 419 50.05 -60.39 -25.56
CA GLN A 419 51.07 -59.34 -25.74
C GLN A 419 52.29 -59.58 -24.85
N VAL A 420 52.08 -60.05 -23.61
CA VAL A 420 53.17 -60.43 -22.70
C VAL A 420 53.90 -61.67 -23.22
N MET A 421 53.16 -62.67 -23.73
CA MET A 421 53.73 -63.85 -24.37
C MET A 421 54.53 -63.48 -25.63
N ALA A 422 54.03 -62.56 -26.45
CA ALA A 422 54.75 -62.06 -27.62
C ALA A 422 56.05 -61.34 -27.22
N SER A 423 56.03 -60.58 -26.13
CA SER A 423 57.21 -59.91 -25.58
C SER A 423 58.27 -60.91 -25.12
N PHE A 424 57.86 -61.95 -24.38
CA PHE A 424 58.79 -63.03 -23.98
C PHE A 424 59.30 -63.84 -25.17
N LYS A 425 58.49 -64.04 -26.22
CA LYS A 425 58.93 -64.72 -27.45
C LYS A 425 60.05 -63.96 -28.16
N ILE A 426 59.98 -62.62 -28.17
CA ILE A 426 61.06 -61.77 -28.70
C ILE A 426 62.33 -61.91 -27.85
N LEU A 427 62.19 -61.85 -26.51
CA LEU A 427 63.31 -62.04 -25.58
C LEU A 427 63.97 -63.43 -25.72
N ALA A 428 63.16 -64.45 -25.98
CA ALA A 428 63.59 -65.83 -26.22
C ALA A 428 64.12 -66.06 -27.64
N SER A 429 64.24 -65.03 -28.49
CA SER A 429 64.68 -65.17 -29.89
C SER A 429 63.88 -66.23 -30.65
N ASP A 430 62.54 -66.14 -30.57
CA ASP A 430 61.56 -67.05 -31.20
C ASP A 430 61.57 -68.51 -30.70
N LYS A 431 62.30 -68.82 -29.63
CA LYS A 431 62.23 -70.13 -28.96
C LYS A 431 60.99 -70.20 -28.08
N ASN A 432 60.41 -71.40 -27.95
CA ASN A 432 59.26 -71.66 -27.07
C ASN A 432 59.63 -71.77 -25.59
N TYR A 433 60.88 -71.45 -25.24
CA TYR A 433 61.42 -71.45 -23.89
C TYR A 433 62.40 -70.28 -23.75
N ILE A 434 62.60 -69.83 -22.51
CA ILE A 434 63.59 -68.80 -22.19
C ILE A 434 64.56 -69.33 -21.14
N THR A 435 65.84 -68.96 -21.21
CA THR A 435 66.84 -69.40 -20.23
C THR A 435 67.02 -68.37 -19.11
N VAL A 436 67.51 -68.84 -17.96
CA VAL A 436 67.85 -67.99 -16.80
C VAL A 436 68.81 -66.86 -17.19
N ASP A 437 69.80 -67.16 -18.04
CA ASP A 437 70.79 -66.18 -18.49
C ASP A 437 70.17 -65.13 -19.43
N GLU A 438 69.22 -65.52 -20.29
CA GLU A 438 68.48 -64.58 -21.15
C GLU A 438 67.61 -63.63 -20.31
N LEU A 439 66.89 -64.15 -19.30
CA LEU A 439 66.11 -63.32 -18.38
C LEU A 439 67.00 -62.32 -17.62
N ARG A 440 68.14 -62.77 -17.08
CA ARG A 440 69.08 -61.89 -16.36
C ARG A 440 69.81 -60.88 -17.24
N ARG A 441 69.94 -61.16 -18.55
CA ARG A 441 70.59 -60.26 -19.50
C ARG A 441 69.64 -59.16 -19.97
N GLU A 442 68.38 -59.50 -20.23
CA GLU A 442 67.42 -58.60 -20.87
C GLU A 442 66.49 -57.88 -19.88
N LEU A 443 66.31 -58.41 -18.66
CA LEU A 443 65.44 -57.80 -17.64
C LEU A 443 66.24 -57.22 -16.46
N PRO A 444 65.71 -56.19 -15.78
CA PRO A 444 66.25 -55.72 -14.50
C PRO A 444 66.37 -56.86 -13.47
N PRO A 445 67.38 -56.83 -12.57
CA PRO A 445 67.69 -57.94 -11.68
C PRO A 445 66.51 -58.47 -10.86
N GLU A 446 65.67 -57.57 -10.33
CA GLU A 446 64.51 -57.96 -9.53
C GLU A 446 63.42 -58.66 -10.35
N GLN A 447 63.20 -58.22 -11.59
CA GLN A 447 62.21 -58.80 -12.50
C GLN A 447 62.68 -60.15 -13.05
N ALA A 448 63.98 -60.27 -13.36
CA ALA A 448 64.58 -61.52 -13.78
C ALA A 448 64.44 -62.60 -12.70
N GLU A 449 64.82 -62.30 -11.45
CA GLU A 449 64.70 -63.25 -10.34
C GLU A 449 63.24 -63.61 -10.04
N TYR A 450 62.33 -62.63 -10.14
CA TYR A 450 60.89 -62.90 -10.02
C TYR A 450 60.42 -63.91 -11.06
N CYS A 451 60.74 -63.70 -12.34
CA CYS A 451 60.40 -64.61 -13.44
C CYS A 451 61.01 -66.00 -13.22
N ILE A 452 62.29 -66.08 -12.86
CA ILE A 452 62.98 -67.36 -12.61
C ILE A 452 62.34 -68.14 -11.47
N SER A 453 61.88 -67.46 -10.41
CA SER A 453 61.24 -68.11 -9.26
C SER A 453 59.84 -68.63 -9.54
N ARG A 454 59.16 -68.07 -10.55
CA ARG A 454 57.74 -68.35 -10.85
C ARG A 454 57.52 -69.17 -12.10
N MET A 455 58.43 -69.14 -13.07
CA MET A 455 58.34 -69.95 -14.27
C MET A 455 58.65 -71.42 -13.95
N THR A 456 57.83 -72.31 -14.49
CA THR A 456 58.11 -73.74 -14.46
C THR A 456 59.21 -74.08 -15.46
N ARG A 457 59.86 -75.23 -15.28
CA ARG A 457 60.84 -75.72 -16.25
C ARG A 457 60.14 -76.15 -17.52
N TYR A 458 60.71 -75.79 -18.67
CA TYR A 458 60.18 -76.22 -19.95
C TYR A 458 60.45 -77.72 -20.19
N ILE A 459 59.42 -78.45 -20.60
CA ILE A 459 59.47 -79.90 -20.86
C ILE A 459 59.20 -80.12 -22.35
N GLY A 460 60.24 -79.95 -23.17
CA GLY A 460 60.21 -80.17 -24.62
C GLY A 460 61.42 -80.97 -25.10
N ALA A 461 61.32 -81.58 -26.29
CA ALA A 461 62.42 -82.36 -26.89
C ALA A 461 63.65 -81.49 -27.24
N ASP A 462 63.47 -80.16 -27.28
CA ASP A 462 64.43 -79.10 -27.54
C ASP A 462 64.90 -78.35 -26.28
N ALA A 463 64.56 -78.85 -25.09
CA ALA A 463 64.87 -78.20 -23.82
C ALA A 463 66.39 -78.10 -23.56
N ALA A 464 66.90 -76.87 -23.53
CA ALA A 464 68.26 -76.56 -23.09
C ALA A 464 68.38 -76.64 -21.54
N PRO A 465 69.59 -76.85 -20.98
CA PRO A 465 69.81 -76.81 -19.53
C PRO A 465 69.35 -75.47 -18.94
N GLY A 466 68.38 -75.50 -18.02
CA GLY A 466 67.83 -74.29 -17.40
C GLY A 466 66.75 -73.57 -18.20
N ALA A 467 66.14 -74.23 -19.19
CA ALA A 467 64.99 -73.71 -19.93
C ALA A 467 63.73 -73.56 -19.05
N LEU A 468 63.09 -72.40 -19.14
CA LEU A 468 61.89 -71.99 -18.43
C LEU A 468 60.74 -71.76 -19.40
N ASP A 469 59.54 -72.11 -18.98
CA ASP A 469 58.32 -72.00 -19.76
C ASP A 469 57.63 -70.66 -19.48
N TYR A 470 57.87 -69.69 -20.36
CA TYR A 470 57.24 -68.37 -20.27
C TYR A 470 55.79 -68.38 -20.77
N ILE A 471 55.37 -69.39 -21.54
CA ILE A 471 54.01 -69.49 -22.08
C ILE A 471 53.06 -69.83 -20.94
N SER A 472 53.36 -70.91 -20.21
CA SER A 472 52.59 -71.29 -19.01
C SER A 472 52.60 -70.18 -17.95
N PHE A 473 53.71 -69.46 -17.80
CA PHE A 473 53.81 -68.32 -16.89
C PHE A 473 52.95 -67.13 -17.33
N SER A 474 52.93 -66.79 -18.61
CA SER A 474 52.12 -65.68 -19.14
C SER A 474 50.62 -66.00 -19.03
N SER A 475 50.20 -67.22 -19.36
CA SER A 475 48.81 -67.67 -19.16
C SER A 475 48.42 -67.71 -17.68
N ALA A 476 49.34 -68.12 -16.79
CA ALA A 476 49.08 -68.16 -15.35
C ALA A 476 49.04 -66.77 -14.69
N LEU A 477 49.76 -65.78 -15.22
CA LEU A 477 49.75 -64.41 -14.71
C LEU A 477 48.40 -63.73 -14.92
N TYR A 478 47.76 -64.02 -16.05
CA TYR A 478 46.52 -63.40 -16.50
C TYR A 478 45.29 -64.31 -16.39
N GLY A 479 45.46 -65.55 -15.91
CA GLY A 479 44.36 -66.36 -15.39
C GLY A 479 43.45 -67.02 -16.41
N GLU A 480 43.95 -67.41 -17.59
CA GLU A 480 43.27 -68.44 -18.40
C GLU A 480 43.82 -69.82 -18.03
N SER A 481 43.34 -70.34 -16.90
CA SER A 481 43.39 -71.78 -16.66
C SER A 481 42.10 -72.38 -17.22
N ASP A 482 42.21 -73.02 -18.38
CA ASP A 482 41.20 -73.97 -18.85
C ASP A 482 41.02 -75.08 -17.80
N LEU A 483 39.94 -74.96 -17.02
CA LEU A 483 39.28 -76.05 -16.32
C LEU A 483 37.79 -75.75 -16.11
#